data_AF-A0A6C0H6Q8-F1
#
_entry.id   AF-A0A6C0H6Q8-F1
#
_cell.length_a   1.000
_cell.length_b   1.000
_cell.length_c   1.000
_cell.angle_alpha   90.00
_cell.angle_beta   90.00
_cell.angle_gamma   90.00
#
_symmetry.space_group_name_H-M   'P 1'
#
loop_
_entity.id
_entity.type
_entity.pdbx_description
1 polymer ?
#
loop_
_entity_poly.entity_id
_entity_poly.type
_entity_poly.pdbx_seq_one_letter_code
_entity_poly.pdbx_strand_id
1 'polypeptide(L)'
;MIDKLSTEFTEEEQQWYVANLYVYMNYHPTDDYPVNLEDVHKLIGFANKGNAKRTLENNFTKDEDYKLIILPREKTTTCRKMRRRNYVEYRYFQKFVYVGQDSKRKRDTKILRQTRKYVQSNH
;
A
#
# COMPACT_ATOMS: atom_id res chain seq x y z
N MET A 1 -4.71 24.20 -9.60
CA MET A 1 -4.77 22.72 -9.45
C MET A 1 -4.16 22.30 -8.12
N ILE A 2 -2.95 22.79 -7.79
CA ILE A 2 -2.34 22.62 -6.47
C ILE A 2 -3.23 23.24 -5.37
N ASP A 3 -3.82 24.41 -5.63
CA ASP A 3 -4.71 25.06 -4.64
C ASP A 3 -5.91 24.17 -4.28
N LYS A 4 -6.58 23.57 -5.28
CA LYS A 4 -7.67 22.61 -5.06
C LYS A 4 -7.22 21.38 -4.28
N LEU A 5 -6.04 20.83 -4.58
CA LEU A 5 -5.46 19.73 -3.80
C LEU A 5 -5.29 20.13 -2.33
N SER A 6 -4.84 21.35 -2.05
CA SER A 6 -4.60 21.83 -0.68
C SER A 6 -5.88 22.19 0.08
N THR A 7 -6.95 22.60 -0.60
CA THR A 7 -8.17 23.12 0.04
C THR A 7 -9.35 22.17 0.01
N GLU A 8 -9.44 21.28 -0.99
CA GLU A 8 -10.59 20.39 -1.18
C GLU A 8 -10.32 18.96 -0.70
N PHE A 9 -9.05 18.56 -0.55
CA PHE A 9 -8.67 17.19 -0.20
C PHE A 9 -8.05 17.14 1.20
N THR A 10 -8.38 16.07 1.92
CA THR A 10 -7.71 15.71 3.17
C THR A 10 -6.27 15.28 2.92
N GLU A 11 -5.42 15.31 3.96
CA GLU A 11 -4.02 14.87 3.87
C GLU A 11 -3.89 13.44 3.34
N GLU A 12 -4.81 12.54 3.75
CA GLU A 12 -4.84 11.16 3.24
C GLU A 12 -5.16 11.11 1.74
N GLU A 13 -6.12 11.90 1.27
CA GLU A 13 -6.50 11.94 -0.14
C GLU A 13 -5.42 12.58 -1.01
N GLN A 14 -4.74 13.61 -0.51
CA GLN A 14 -3.54 14.17 -1.15
C GLN A 14 -2.45 13.11 -1.29
N GLN A 15 -2.22 12.33 -0.23
CA GLN A 15 -1.23 11.25 -0.25
C GLN A 15 -1.58 10.18 -1.29
N TRP A 16 -2.85 9.82 -1.43
CA TRP A 16 -3.32 8.89 -2.46
C TRP A 16 -3.18 9.44 -3.87
N TYR A 17 -3.47 10.73 -4.06
CA TYR A 17 -3.29 11.40 -5.34
C TYR A 17 -1.82 11.35 -5.77
N VAL A 18 -0.90 11.69 -4.86
CA VAL A 18 0.55 11.61 -5.09
C VAL A 18 1.00 10.17 -5.36
N ALA A 19 0.47 9.18 -4.63
CA ALA A 19 0.79 7.78 -4.85
C ALA A 19 0.36 7.30 -6.25
N ASN A 20 -0.86 7.65 -6.67
CA ASN A 20 -1.37 7.32 -8.00
C ASN A 20 -0.55 8.00 -9.10
N LEU A 21 -0.21 9.28 -8.94
CA LEU A 21 0.61 10.03 -9.89
C LEU A 21 2.02 9.44 -10.00
N TYR A 22 2.66 9.12 -8.87
CA TYR A 22 3.97 8.48 -8.84
C TYR A 22 3.96 7.18 -9.65
N VAL A 23 2.95 6.34 -9.44
CA VAL A 23 2.82 5.06 -10.13
C VAL A 23 2.55 5.23 -11.63
N TYR A 24 1.72 6.21 -12.00
CA TYR A 24 1.47 6.56 -13.39
C TYR A 24 2.74 7.03 -14.11
N MET A 25 3.55 7.88 -13.48
CA MET A 25 4.80 8.38 -14.07
C MET A 25 5.88 7.30 -14.23
N ASN A 26 5.87 6.29 -13.36
CA ASN A 26 6.83 5.19 -13.39
C ASN A 26 6.30 3.96 -14.16
N TYR A 27 5.16 4.08 -14.84
CA TYR A 27 4.61 3.02 -15.68
C TYR A 27 5.35 2.95 -17.02
N HIS A 28 5.83 1.76 -17.38
CA HIS A 28 6.45 1.52 -18.68
C HIS A 28 5.55 0.55 -19.49
N PRO A 29 5.10 0.91 -20.70
CA PRO A 29 4.09 0.15 -21.44
C PRO A 29 4.57 -1.23 -21.94
N THR A 30 5.88 -1.47 -21.99
CA THR A 30 6.47 -2.74 -22.45
C THR A 30 7.01 -3.61 -21.32
N ASP A 31 7.16 -3.06 -20.10
CA ASP A 31 7.63 -3.85 -18.96
C ASP A 31 6.43 -4.30 -18.13
N ASP A 32 6.14 -5.60 -18.20
CA ASP A 32 5.11 -6.30 -17.40
C ASP A 32 5.39 -6.30 -15.88
N TYR A 33 6.34 -5.48 -15.39
CA TYR A 33 6.87 -5.57 -14.03
C TYR A 33 6.80 -4.25 -13.26
N PRO A 34 6.00 -4.16 -12.18
CA PRO A 34 5.40 -2.88 -11.80
C PRO A 34 5.58 -2.54 -10.32
N VAL A 35 5.76 -1.26 -10.03
CA VAL A 35 5.67 -0.61 -8.70
C VAL A 35 6.18 -1.45 -7.52
N ASN A 36 7.44 -1.23 -7.13
CA ASN A 36 8.04 -1.87 -5.96
C ASN A 36 7.29 -1.49 -4.68
N LEU A 37 6.73 -2.49 -3.99
CA LEU A 37 6.00 -2.31 -2.73
C LEU A 37 6.85 -1.63 -1.63
N GLU A 38 8.18 -1.77 -1.68
CA GLU A 38 9.07 -1.05 -0.74
C GLU A 38 8.97 0.47 -0.88
N ASP A 39 8.74 0.97 -2.10
CA ASP A 39 8.74 2.41 -2.37
C ASP A 39 7.35 3.00 -2.16
N VAL A 40 6.30 2.23 -2.48
CA VAL A 40 4.91 2.73 -2.42
C VAL A 40 4.17 2.48 -1.12
N HIS A 41 4.58 1.54 -0.26
CA HIS A 41 3.81 1.24 0.96
C HIS A 41 3.61 2.48 1.85
N LYS A 42 4.61 3.38 1.93
CA LYS A 42 4.49 4.64 2.68
C LYS A 42 3.56 5.63 1.98
N LEU A 43 3.62 5.72 0.66
CA LEU A 43 2.77 6.61 -0.15
C LEU A 43 1.28 6.20 -0.06
N ILE A 44 0.98 4.92 0.10
CA ILE A 44 -0.38 4.40 0.27
C ILE A 44 -0.83 4.50 1.76
N GLY A 45 0.06 4.94 2.64
CA GLY A 45 -0.20 5.14 4.06
C GLY A 45 -0.17 3.86 4.90
N PHE A 46 0.53 2.81 4.47
CA PHE A 46 0.83 1.66 5.34
C PHE A 46 1.96 2.02 6.31
N ALA A 47 1.78 1.69 7.59
CA ALA A 47 2.80 1.93 8.62
C ALA A 47 4.12 1.19 8.38
N ASN A 48 4.07 0.01 7.75
CA ASN A 48 5.26 -0.76 7.40
C ASN A 48 5.00 -1.69 6.19
N LYS A 49 6.07 -2.13 5.54
CA LYS A 49 6.04 -3.05 4.39
C LYS A 49 5.34 -4.38 4.71
N GLY A 50 5.46 -4.88 5.95
CA GLY A 50 4.87 -6.15 6.38
C GLY A 50 3.34 -6.11 6.29
N ASN A 51 2.74 -5.02 6.75
CA ASN A 51 1.29 -4.79 6.66
C ASN A 51 0.83 -4.72 5.21
N ALA A 52 1.55 -3.99 4.36
CA ALA A 52 1.25 -3.91 2.94
C ALA A 52 1.32 -5.27 2.25
N LYS A 53 2.36 -6.07 2.56
CA LYS A 53 2.55 -7.43 2.03
C LYS A 53 1.41 -8.35 2.46
N ARG A 54 1.01 -8.30 3.72
CA ARG A 54 -0.11 -9.11 4.23
C ARG A 54 -1.43 -8.75 3.56
N THR A 55 -1.70 -7.46 3.34
CA THR A 55 -2.89 -7.01 2.60
C THR A 55 -2.86 -7.52 1.15
N LEU A 56 -1.69 -7.50 0.51
CA LEU A 56 -1.52 -8.03 -0.84
C LEU A 56 -1.82 -9.54 -0.88
N GLU A 57 -1.17 -10.32 0.00
CA GLU A 57 -1.33 -11.78 0.06
C GLU A 57 -2.76 -12.23 0.41
N ASN A 58 -3.51 -11.44 1.18
CA ASN A 58 -4.87 -11.80 1.59
C ASN A 58 -5.96 -11.46 0.56
N ASN A 59 -5.71 -10.52 -0.37
CA ASN A 59 -6.76 -9.97 -1.24
C ASN A 59 -6.47 -10.15 -2.74
N PHE A 60 -5.28 -10.64 -3.09
CA PHE A 60 -4.79 -10.73 -4.46
C PHE A 60 -4.14 -12.10 -4.72
N THR A 61 -4.24 -12.58 -5.95
CA THR A 61 -3.67 -13.86 -6.39
C THR A 61 -2.24 -13.67 -6.87
N LYS A 62 -1.31 -14.47 -6.33
CA LYS A 62 0.10 -14.46 -6.75
C LYS A 62 0.21 -14.91 -8.22
N ASP A 63 1.09 -14.27 -8.97
CA ASP A 63 1.38 -14.50 -10.39
C ASP A 63 0.26 -14.08 -11.37
N GLU A 64 -0.93 -13.72 -10.86
CA GLU A 64 -2.01 -13.06 -11.61
C GLU A 64 -2.09 -11.56 -11.32
N ASP A 65 -2.12 -11.18 -10.03
CA ASP A 65 -2.28 -9.79 -9.58
C ASP A 65 -0.96 -9.13 -9.17
N TYR A 66 -0.01 -9.94 -8.68
CA TYR A 66 1.29 -9.48 -8.22
C TYR A 66 2.37 -10.56 -8.34
N LYS A 67 3.62 -10.13 -8.55
CA LYS A 67 4.77 -11.04 -8.71
C LYS A 67 5.77 -10.85 -7.58
N LEU A 68 6.31 -11.97 -7.10
CA LEU A 68 7.38 -12.01 -6.10
C LEU A 68 8.71 -12.22 -6.81
N ILE A 69 9.59 -11.22 -6.78
CA ILE A 69 10.95 -11.35 -7.33
C ILE A 69 11.93 -11.54 -6.17
N ILE A 70 12.69 -12.63 -6.24
CA ILE A 70 13.79 -12.91 -5.32
C ILE A 70 15.06 -12.43 -5.99
N LEU A 71 15.63 -11.34 -5.49
CA LEU A 71 16.88 -10.79 -6.03
C LEU A 71 18.07 -11.37 -5.25
N PRO A 72 19.10 -11.88 -5.94
CA PRO A 72 20.38 -12.17 -5.32
C PRO A 72 20.94 -10.86 -4.74
N ARG A 73 21.40 -10.88 -3.48
CA ARG A 73 22.15 -9.75 -2.94
C ARG A 73 23.60 -9.87 -3.40
N GLU A 74 24.22 -8.76 -3.79
CA GLU A 74 25.66 -8.70 -4.04
C GLU A 74 26.43 -9.29 -2.85
N LYS A 75 27.43 -10.12 -3.15
CA LYS A 75 28.11 -11.00 -2.18
C LYS A 75 28.79 -10.18 -1.08
N THR A 76 28.14 -10.03 0.08
CA THR A 76 28.82 -9.68 1.34
C THR A 76 28.87 -10.92 2.24
N THR A 77 30.05 -11.23 2.75
CA THR A 77 30.56 -12.55 3.16
C THR A 77 29.93 -13.23 4.37
N THR A 78 28.79 -12.80 4.91
CA THR A 78 28.18 -13.47 6.08
C THR A 78 26.66 -13.47 6.04
N CYS A 79 26.08 -14.68 6.11
CA CYS A 79 24.65 -15.05 6.13
C CYS A 79 23.84 -14.71 4.84
N ARG A 80 23.56 -15.73 4.01
CA ARG A 80 22.67 -15.66 2.83
C ARG A 80 21.21 -15.37 3.24
N LYS A 81 20.85 -14.12 3.48
CA LYS A 81 19.43 -13.70 3.54
C LYS A 81 19.02 -13.12 2.18
N MET A 82 18.27 -13.90 1.39
CA MET A 82 17.71 -13.44 0.11
C MET A 82 16.77 -12.24 0.33
N ARG A 83 16.89 -11.17 -0.48
CA ARG A 83 15.93 -10.04 -0.46
C ARG A 83 14.73 -10.38 -1.35
N ARG A 84 13.54 -10.37 -0.75
CA ARG A 84 12.26 -10.53 -1.45
C ARG A 84 11.63 -9.16 -1.74
N ARG A 85 11.40 -8.86 -3.02
CA ARG A 85 10.63 -7.68 -3.45
C ARG A 85 9.30 -8.13 -4.03
N ASN A 86 8.25 -7.37 -3.74
CA ASN A 86 6.92 -7.59 -4.30
C ASN A 86 6.65 -6.47 -5.31
N TYR A 87 6.09 -6.86 -6.44
CA TYR A 87 5.75 -6.01 -7.57
C TYR A 87 4.28 -6.23 -7.88
N VAL A 88 3.51 -5.15 -8.04
CA VAL A 88 2.03 -5.18 -8.19
C VAL A 88 1.67 -4.57 -9.53
N GLU A 89 0.89 -5.24 -10.38
CA GLU A 89 0.53 -4.67 -11.70
C GLU A 89 -0.25 -3.39 -11.58
N TYR A 90 0.01 -2.44 -12.48
CA TYR A 90 -0.61 -1.12 -12.47
C TYR A 90 -2.14 -1.23 -12.42
N ARG A 91 -2.70 -2.19 -13.17
CA ARG A 91 -4.13 -2.51 -13.19
C ARG A 91 -4.67 -2.90 -11.80
N TYR A 92 -3.88 -3.60 -11.01
CA TYR A 92 -4.25 -4.05 -9.66
C TYR A 92 -3.79 -3.09 -8.57
N PHE A 93 -2.91 -2.13 -8.89
CA PHE A 93 -2.45 -1.11 -7.94
C PHE A 93 -3.60 -0.24 -7.45
N GLN A 94 -4.47 0.23 -8.34
CA GLN A 94 -5.65 1.02 -7.96
C GLN A 94 -6.58 0.23 -7.03
N LYS A 95 -6.78 -1.06 -7.33
CA LYS A 95 -7.57 -1.98 -6.49
C LYS A 95 -6.89 -2.21 -5.13
N PHE A 96 -5.56 -2.30 -5.10
CA PHE A 96 -4.75 -2.44 -3.89
C PHE A 96 -4.84 -1.21 -2.99
N VAL A 97 -4.77 -0.01 -3.57
CA VAL A 97 -4.97 1.26 -2.87
C VAL A 97 -6.38 1.29 -2.24
N TYR A 98 -7.42 0.95 -2.99
CA TYR A 98 -8.80 0.89 -2.49
C TYR A 98 -8.99 -0.11 -1.33
N VAL A 99 -8.45 -1.33 -1.44
CA VAL A 99 -8.52 -2.35 -0.38
C VAL A 99 -7.73 -1.93 0.87
N GLY A 100 -6.59 -1.26 0.69
CA GLY A 100 -5.81 -0.66 1.77
C GLY A 100 -6.62 0.39 2.55
N GLN A 101 -7.39 1.21 1.84
CA GLN A 101 -8.28 2.23 2.41
C GLN A 101 -9.46 1.60 3.18
N ASP A 102 -10.13 0.60 2.63
CA ASP A 102 -11.25 -0.08 3.28
C ASP A 102 -10.81 -0.79 4.59
N SER A 103 -9.60 -1.37 4.57
CA SER A 103 -8.99 -1.98 5.76
C SER A 103 -8.66 -0.96 6.87
N LYS A 104 -8.44 0.31 6.53
CA LYS A 104 -8.29 1.41 7.50
C LYS A 104 -9.67 1.87 8.01
N ARG A 105 -10.60 2.19 7.11
CA ARG A 105 -11.97 2.63 7.46
C ARG A 105 -12.69 1.64 8.38
N LYS A 106 -12.53 0.33 8.17
CA LYS A 106 -13.08 -0.73 9.06
C LYS A 106 -12.45 -0.73 10.45
N ARG A 107 -11.17 -0.36 10.58
CA ARG A 107 -10.50 -0.24 11.90
C ARG A 107 -10.98 1.01 12.63
N ASP A 108 -11.10 2.13 11.94
CA ASP A 108 -11.56 3.40 12.54
C ASP A 108 -13.00 3.29 13.04
N THR A 109 -13.89 2.68 12.23
CA THR A 109 -15.27 2.39 12.68
C THR A 109 -15.32 1.39 13.83
N LYS A 110 -14.42 0.40 13.90
CA LYS A 110 -14.35 -0.52 15.04
C LYS A 110 -13.85 0.18 16.30
N ILE A 111 -12.87 1.06 16.20
CA ILE A 111 -12.36 1.88 17.31
C ILE A 111 -13.47 2.81 17.83
N LEU A 112 -14.15 3.55 16.95
CA LEU A 112 -15.25 4.44 17.30
C LEU A 112 -16.41 3.72 18.00
N ARG A 113 -16.75 2.50 17.56
CA ARG A 113 -17.74 1.66 18.23
C ARG A 113 -17.28 1.20 19.61
N GLN A 114 -16.00 0.91 19.79
CA GLN A 114 -15.43 0.50 21.07
C GLN A 114 -15.35 1.66 22.07
N THR A 115 -14.91 2.85 21.64
CA THR A 115 -14.87 4.05 22.48
C THR A 115 -16.28 4.51 22.86
N ARG A 116 -17.25 4.47 21.94
CA ARG A 116 -18.65 4.79 22.26
C ARG A 116 -19.24 3.85 23.32
N LYS A 117 -18.94 2.55 23.25
CA LYS A 117 -19.34 1.58 24.29
C LYS A 117 -18.68 1.87 25.64
N TYR A 118 -17.39 2.22 25.64
CA TYR A 118 -16.66 2.56 26.87
C TYR A 118 -17.18 3.83 27.53
N VAL A 119 -17.52 4.87 26.76
CA VAL A 119 -18.12 6.10 27.30
C VAL A 119 -19.51 5.82 27.88
N GLN A 120 -20.30 4.96 27.22
CA GLN A 120 -21.64 4.57 27.70
C GLN A 120 -21.62 3.64 28.93
N SER A 121 -20.52 2.94 29.21
CA SER A 121 -20.40 2.05 30.38
C SER A 121 -19.84 2.74 31.63
N ASN A 122 -19.33 3.97 31.50
CA ASN A 122 -18.73 4.75 32.60
C ASN A 122 -19.56 5.99 32.96
N HIS A 123 -20.82 6.04 32.53
CA HIS A 123 -21.88 6.93 32.97
C HIS A 123 -23.03 6.07 33.50
#